data_AF-L1JK19-F1
#
_entry.id   AF-L1JK19-F1
#
_cell.length_a   1.000
_cell.length_b   1.000
_cell.length_c   1.000
_cell.angle_alpha   90.00
_cell.angle_beta   90.00
_cell.angle_gamma   90.00
#
_symmetry.space_group_name_H-M   'P 1'
#
loop_
_entity.id
_entity.type
_entity.pdbx_description
1 polymer ?
#
loop_
_entity_poly.entity_id
_entity_poly.type
_entity_poly.pdbx_seq_one_letter_code
_entity_poly.pdbx_strand_id
1 'polypeptide(L)'
;MASIEIEVEGQQSEPVLIQTPRRTDFKPGFSHAYMHVSGDFLQRSTVERKVYKINPWLILFSHEPLSALLTLRPVQFIFVVVGSLWIILESVSLHRIQSTGYFSLFPNKAGSREFLHQDFLGKNHLPCTWELSLQLATSNSHVKVLIFAGFLDGLFNSIIFFGMLAEGYNETALEASRHEFLIYAISDLFFFPAPLIFSELYVVEQVFLAHIMIFASALGAGRVRYESIFVFAATVFFLACRELTRSRTLSEALHSSSVFEKEWEEVKGSQSIFRLMNSLRNVRGWGPYGPTFILPNSADNHIPGESETNKEIDEENLRRENLDQLYAQALVIDPVFLSKVKALAEASDGFFLAQSDNDEPQYVRWRDVIADPTLESSVCWAKIKNATRSIEKVLLLCDTKVPRLTDVVRQSIVFKDLDQLCDCLDKIARDPEIQVLQIKNRLDPDFDSKISGGYRDVAINLRVVSDETRKKGVEGHICELQLILVDFHKLKTLEGHKRYVQFRNLRCE
;
A
#
# COMPACT_ATOMS: atom_id res chain seq x y z
N MET A 1 5.06 2.66 49.20
CA MET A 1 5.11 4.12 49.38
C MET A 1 5.50 4.72 48.02
N ALA A 2 4.68 5.45 47.27
CA ALA A 2 3.31 5.90 47.45
C ALA A 2 2.62 5.78 46.08
N SER A 3 1.37 5.32 46.12
CA SER A 3 0.44 5.23 45.00
C SER A 3 -0.12 6.61 44.67
N ILE A 4 -0.24 6.90 43.39
CA ILE A 4 -1.14 7.94 42.87
C ILE A 4 -2.22 7.18 42.11
N GLU A 5 -3.37 7.03 42.76
CA GLU A 5 -4.61 6.60 42.13
C GLU A 5 -5.16 7.78 41.33
N ILE A 6 -5.34 7.57 40.03
CA ILE A 6 -6.16 8.43 39.19
C ILE A 6 -7.36 7.58 38.78
N GLU A 7 -8.49 7.87 39.42
CA GLU A 7 -9.80 7.33 39.09
C GLU A 7 -10.28 8.03 37.81
N VAL A 8 -10.35 7.30 36.69
CA VAL A 8 -11.03 7.75 35.46
C VAL A 8 -12.05 6.70 35.06
N GLU A 9 -13.29 7.04 35.35
CA GLU A 9 -14.50 6.40 34.90
C GLU A 9 -14.72 6.75 33.42
N GLY A 10 -14.74 5.73 32.53
CA GLY A 10 -15.11 5.90 31.13
C GLY A 10 -14.18 5.19 30.13
N GLN A 11 -14.55 3.94 29.80
CA GLN A 11 -14.15 3.15 28.63
C GLN A 11 -13.14 3.78 27.65
N GLN A 12 -11.86 3.50 27.87
CA GLN A 12 -10.87 3.36 26.80
C GLN A 12 -10.54 1.88 26.69
N SER A 13 -11.07 1.21 25.67
CA SER A 13 -10.57 -0.10 25.28
C SER A 13 -9.11 0.08 24.85
N GLU A 14 -8.18 -0.48 25.61
CA GLU A 14 -6.80 -0.69 25.18
C GLU A 14 -6.78 -1.26 23.75
N PRO A 15 -5.76 -0.95 22.94
CA PRO A 15 -5.57 -1.68 21.68
C PRO A 15 -5.55 -3.17 22.05
N VAL A 16 -6.49 -3.93 21.50
CA VAL A 16 -6.51 -5.39 21.63
C VAL A 16 -5.24 -5.88 20.94
N LEU A 17 -4.16 -5.92 21.71
CA LEU A 17 -3.03 -6.76 21.42
C LEU A 17 -3.63 -8.16 21.49
N ILE A 18 -3.96 -8.73 20.33
CA ILE A 18 -4.25 -10.16 20.25
C ILE A 18 -2.93 -10.82 20.64
N GLN A 19 -2.73 -11.02 21.94
CA GLN A 19 -1.71 -11.91 22.45
C GLN A 19 -2.10 -13.27 21.89
N THR A 20 -1.34 -13.74 20.90
CA THR A 20 -1.56 -15.05 20.31
C THR A 20 -1.57 -16.08 21.44
N PRO A 21 -2.59 -16.97 21.47
CA PRO A 21 -2.65 -18.17 22.27
C PRO A 21 -1.30 -18.69 22.73
N ARG A 22 -0.98 -18.84 24.02
CA ARG A 22 0.08 -19.79 24.39
C ARG A 22 -0.40 -21.16 23.91
N ARG A 23 0.08 -21.61 22.73
CA ARG A 23 -0.05 -22.92 22.08
C ARG A 23 -0.80 -23.98 22.92
N THR A 24 -2.12 -23.84 23.07
CA THR A 24 -2.98 -24.79 23.77
C THR A 24 -4.31 -24.89 23.04
N ASP A 25 -4.81 -26.11 22.98
CA ASP A 25 -5.90 -26.62 22.14
C ASP A 25 -7.05 -25.64 21.91
N PHE A 26 -7.05 -25.02 20.73
CA PHE A 26 -8.27 -24.46 20.16
C PHE A 26 -9.21 -25.63 19.87
N LYS A 27 -10.32 -25.72 20.62
CA LYS A 27 -11.35 -26.75 20.43
C LYS A 27 -11.69 -26.89 18.94
N PRO A 28 -11.67 -28.11 18.37
CA PRO A 28 -11.91 -28.37 16.94
C PRO A 28 -13.20 -27.75 16.39
N GLY A 29 -14.22 -27.55 17.23
CA GLY A 29 -15.48 -26.92 16.84
C GLY A 29 -15.39 -25.42 16.53
N PHE A 30 -14.47 -24.67 17.16
CA PHE A 30 -14.34 -23.22 16.93
C PHE A 30 -13.62 -22.93 15.62
N SER A 31 -12.52 -23.62 15.32
CA SER A 31 -11.83 -23.45 14.03
C SER A 31 -12.72 -23.90 12.88
N HIS A 32 -13.42 -25.03 13.01
CA HIS A 32 -14.34 -25.51 11.98
C HIS A 32 -15.47 -24.50 11.70
N ALA A 33 -16.14 -23.97 12.74
CA ALA A 33 -17.19 -22.98 12.55
C ALA A 33 -16.67 -21.66 11.93
N TYR A 34 -15.49 -21.19 12.35
CA TYR A 34 -14.91 -19.93 11.87
C TYR A 34 -14.20 -20.05 10.51
N MET A 35 -13.83 -21.26 10.09
CA MET A 35 -13.34 -21.54 8.72
C MET A 35 -14.47 -21.59 7.68
N HIS A 36 -15.71 -21.83 8.11
CA HIS A 36 -16.88 -21.92 7.23
C HIS A 36 -17.80 -20.69 7.28
N VAL A 37 -17.79 -19.92 8.37
CA VAL A 37 -18.55 -18.66 8.49
C VAL A 37 -17.58 -17.49 8.50
N SER A 38 -17.73 -16.58 7.54
CA SER A 38 -16.89 -15.39 7.41
C SER A 38 -17.02 -14.49 8.65
N GLY A 39 -16.00 -14.47 9.50
CA GLY A 39 -15.79 -13.36 10.43
C GLY A 39 -15.62 -12.04 9.66
N ASP A 40 -15.91 -10.90 10.30
CA ASP A 40 -15.86 -9.59 9.64
C ASP A 40 -15.03 -8.57 10.45
N PHE A 41 -14.27 -9.03 11.44
CA PHE A 41 -13.55 -8.10 12.31
C PHE A 41 -12.28 -7.55 11.64
N LEU A 42 -11.44 -8.43 11.10
CA LEU A 42 -10.23 -8.05 10.39
C LEU A 42 -10.57 -7.45 9.03
N GLN A 43 -11.62 -7.97 8.38
CA GLN A 43 -12.15 -7.41 7.15
C GLN A 43 -12.67 -5.98 7.35
N ARG A 44 -13.55 -5.71 8.34
CA ARG A 44 -13.95 -4.34 8.69
C ARG A 44 -12.77 -3.45 9.01
N SER A 45 -11.77 -3.94 9.74
CA SER A 45 -10.60 -3.12 10.09
C SER A 45 -9.78 -2.72 8.85
N THR A 46 -9.77 -3.58 7.83
CA THR A 46 -9.18 -3.31 6.51
C THR A 46 -10.04 -2.30 5.74
N VAL A 47 -11.35 -2.52 5.67
CA VAL A 47 -12.32 -1.64 4.97
C VAL A 47 -12.38 -0.24 5.60
N GLU A 48 -12.39 -0.15 6.93
CA GLU A 48 -12.36 1.11 7.70
C GLU A 48 -10.98 1.80 7.68
N ARG A 49 -9.97 1.14 7.09
CA ARG A 49 -8.59 1.62 6.96
C ARG A 49 -8.02 2.14 8.29
N LYS A 50 -8.29 1.43 9.39
CA LYS A 50 -7.87 1.83 10.76
C LYS A 50 -6.37 2.09 10.86
N VAL A 51 -5.57 1.48 9.99
CA VAL A 51 -4.12 1.66 9.91
C VAL A 51 -3.71 3.14 9.81
N TYR A 52 -4.42 3.96 9.02
CA TYR A 52 -4.07 5.38 8.86
C TYR A 52 -4.39 6.21 10.10
N LYS A 53 -5.33 5.76 10.93
CA LYS A 53 -5.63 6.40 12.22
C LYS A 53 -4.51 6.16 13.23
N ILE A 54 -3.88 4.99 13.18
CA ILE A 54 -2.77 4.62 14.07
C ILE A 54 -1.47 5.26 13.58
N ASN A 55 -1.24 5.26 12.26
CA ASN A 55 -0.05 5.83 11.65
C ASN A 55 -0.40 6.70 10.42
N PRO A 56 -0.72 8.00 10.64
CA PRO A 56 -1.09 8.93 9.56
C PRO A 56 0.00 9.10 8.48
N TRP A 57 1.26 8.86 8.80
CA TRP A 57 2.36 8.98 7.84
C TRP A 57 2.24 8.01 6.67
N LEU A 58 1.52 6.89 6.83
CA LEU A 58 1.27 5.94 5.76
C LEU A 58 0.38 6.52 4.64
N ILE A 59 -0.32 7.64 4.87
CA ILE A 59 -1.11 8.33 3.84
C ILE A 59 -0.23 8.79 2.68
N LEU A 60 1.01 9.21 2.95
CA LEU A 60 1.97 9.64 1.92
C LEU A 60 2.32 8.54 0.91
N PHE A 61 2.04 7.28 1.26
CA PHE A 61 2.38 6.07 0.50
C PHE A 61 1.14 5.21 0.22
N SER A 62 -0.05 5.78 0.38
CA SER A 62 -1.29 5.08 0.03
C SER A 62 -1.49 5.13 -1.49
N HIS A 63 -1.96 4.02 -2.09
CA HIS A 63 -2.49 4.03 -3.46
C HIS A 63 -3.74 4.91 -3.60
N GLU A 64 -4.38 5.23 -2.48
CA GLU A 64 -5.57 6.07 -2.39
C GLU A 64 -5.35 7.11 -1.27
N PRO A 65 -4.50 8.12 -1.49
CA PRO A 65 -4.07 9.02 -0.43
C PRO A 65 -5.18 9.98 -0.01
N LEU A 66 -6.12 10.33 -0.91
CA LEU A 66 -7.28 11.16 -0.55
C LEU A 66 -8.23 10.37 0.35
N SER A 67 -8.63 9.17 -0.05
CA SER A 67 -9.47 8.31 0.79
C SER A 67 -8.80 7.94 2.11
N ALA A 68 -7.48 7.72 2.13
CA ALA A 68 -6.71 7.51 3.36
C ALA A 68 -6.73 8.75 4.27
N LEU A 69 -6.51 9.94 3.72
CA LEU A 69 -6.56 11.21 4.44
C LEU A 69 -7.94 11.48 5.03
N LEU A 70 -9.00 11.21 4.26
CA LEU A 70 -10.38 11.36 4.69
C LEU A 70 -10.79 10.37 5.78
N THR A 71 -9.98 9.38 6.14
CA THR A 71 -10.24 8.53 7.32
C THR A 71 -9.91 9.22 8.65
N LEU A 72 -9.14 10.31 8.61
CA LEU A 72 -8.76 11.08 9.79
C LEU A 72 -9.88 12.05 10.19
N ARG A 73 -10.44 11.87 11.40
CA ARG A 73 -11.50 12.75 11.94
C ARG A 73 -11.15 14.23 11.94
N PRO A 74 -9.92 14.67 12.29
CA PRO A 74 -9.56 16.08 12.22
C PRO A 74 -9.66 16.64 10.80
N VAL A 75 -9.26 15.86 9.79
CA VAL A 75 -9.37 16.27 8.39
C VAL A 75 -10.83 16.38 7.97
N GLN A 76 -11.65 15.36 8.27
CA GLN A 76 -13.09 15.42 8.00
C GLN A 76 -13.74 16.67 8.63
N PHE A 77 -13.39 16.97 9.88
CA PHE A 77 -13.89 18.17 10.57
C PHE A 77 -13.43 19.45 9.88
N ILE A 78 -12.15 19.57 9.50
CA ILE A 78 -11.63 20.71 8.74
C ILE A 78 -12.39 20.86 7.42
N PHE A 79 -12.61 19.79 6.67
CA PHE A 79 -13.38 19.83 5.42
C PHE A 79 -14.82 20.30 5.64
N VAL A 80 -15.48 19.83 6.69
CA VAL A 80 -16.85 20.28 7.04
C VAL A 80 -16.85 21.75 7.42
N VAL A 81 -15.92 22.20 8.27
CA VAL A 81 -15.85 23.59 8.73
C VAL A 81 -15.51 24.53 7.57
N VAL A 82 -14.44 24.24 6.83
CA VAL A 82 -13.99 25.05 5.68
C VAL A 82 -15.06 25.04 4.58
N GLY A 83 -15.64 23.88 4.27
CA GLY A 83 -16.72 23.77 3.30
C GLY A 83 -17.97 24.55 3.72
N SER A 84 -18.36 24.48 4.99
CA SER A 84 -19.52 25.25 5.51
C SER A 84 -19.24 26.75 5.51
N LEU A 85 -18.06 27.18 5.94
CA LEU A 85 -17.66 28.59 5.91
C LEU A 85 -17.64 29.12 4.49
N TRP A 86 -17.10 28.35 3.54
CA TRP A 86 -17.12 28.68 2.12
C TRP A 86 -18.55 28.87 1.61
N ILE A 87 -19.44 27.89 1.85
CA ILE A 87 -20.86 27.97 1.45
C ILE A 87 -21.54 29.21 2.05
N ILE A 88 -21.28 29.51 3.33
CA ILE A 88 -21.85 30.68 4.00
C ILE A 88 -21.34 31.97 3.38
N LEU A 89 -20.04 32.10 3.17
CA LEU A 89 -19.42 33.29 2.56
C LEU A 89 -19.99 33.54 1.16
N GLU A 90 -20.12 32.47 0.38
CA GLU A 90 -20.70 32.57 -0.97
C GLU A 90 -22.17 32.89 -0.95
N SER A 91 -22.94 32.29 -0.04
CA SER A 91 -24.36 32.61 0.15
C SER A 91 -24.57 34.08 0.57
N VAL A 92 -23.69 34.62 1.41
CA VAL A 92 -23.71 36.03 1.81
C VAL A 92 -23.33 36.94 0.64
N SER A 93 -22.32 36.57 -0.14
CA SER A 93 -21.91 37.30 -1.35
C SER A 93 -23.06 37.37 -2.35
N LEU A 94 -23.66 36.21 -2.63
CA LEU A 94 -24.87 36.04 -3.44
C LEU A 94 -26.04 36.90 -2.96
N HIS A 95 -26.37 36.81 -1.68
CA HIS A 95 -27.47 37.56 -1.11
C HIS A 95 -27.19 39.06 -1.19
N ARG A 96 -25.95 39.50 -0.99
CA ARG A 96 -25.55 40.90 -1.15
C ARG A 96 -25.75 41.37 -2.60
N ILE A 97 -25.33 40.57 -3.59
CA ILE A 97 -25.54 40.86 -5.01
C ILE A 97 -27.05 41.00 -5.29
N GLN A 98 -27.85 39.99 -4.91
CA GLN A 98 -29.31 40.00 -5.11
C GLN A 98 -30.02 41.16 -4.42
N SER A 99 -29.70 41.42 -3.15
CA SER A 99 -30.37 42.46 -2.33
C SER A 99 -30.12 43.88 -2.83
N THR A 100 -29.01 44.10 -3.53
CA THR A 100 -28.67 45.42 -4.07
C THR A 100 -29.30 45.69 -5.44
N GLY A 101 -29.96 44.70 -6.07
CA GLY A 101 -30.55 44.84 -7.40
C GLY A 101 -29.52 44.95 -8.53
N TYR A 102 -28.24 44.76 -8.22
CA TYR A 102 -27.11 44.82 -9.15
C TYR A 102 -26.58 43.41 -9.42
N PHE A 103 -26.10 43.15 -10.64
CA PHE A 103 -25.57 41.83 -11.02
C PHE A 103 -24.07 41.65 -10.71
N SER A 104 -23.31 42.71 -10.45
CA SER A 104 -21.96 42.60 -9.86
C SER A 104 -21.52 43.86 -9.13
N LEU A 105 -20.82 43.67 -8.01
CA LEU A 105 -20.10 44.71 -7.27
C LEU A 105 -18.61 44.41 -7.42
N PHE A 106 -17.91 45.15 -8.28
CA PHE A 106 -16.47 44.97 -8.46
C PHE A 106 -15.68 46.02 -7.65
N PRO A 107 -14.87 45.61 -6.66
CA PRO A 107 -13.94 46.52 -6.02
C PRO A 107 -12.78 46.83 -6.97
N ASN A 108 -12.80 48.01 -7.60
CA ASN A 108 -11.66 48.50 -8.37
C ASN A 108 -10.77 49.39 -7.46
N LYS A 109 -9.49 49.58 -7.83
CA LYS A 109 -8.56 50.51 -7.16
C LYS A 109 -9.11 51.95 -7.06
N ALA A 110 -10.11 52.30 -7.86
CA ALA A 110 -10.80 53.60 -7.87
C ALA A 110 -12.12 53.64 -7.07
N GLY A 111 -12.50 52.56 -6.37
CA GLY A 111 -13.77 52.42 -5.66
C GLY A 111 -14.66 51.29 -6.19
N SER A 112 -15.71 50.95 -5.45
CA SER A 112 -16.72 49.98 -5.85
C SER A 112 -17.53 50.54 -7.02
N ARG A 113 -17.50 49.87 -8.19
CA ARG A 113 -18.42 50.18 -9.29
C ARG A 113 -19.64 49.28 -9.20
N GLU A 114 -20.81 49.90 -9.18
CA GLU A 114 -22.11 49.24 -9.29
C GLU A 114 -22.49 49.16 -10.77
N PHE A 115 -22.90 47.98 -11.24
CA PHE A 115 -23.39 47.78 -12.60
C PHE A 115 -24.88 47.39 -12.58
N LEU A 116 -25.73 48.21 -13.18
CA LEU A 116 -27.14 47.84 -13.42
C LEU A 116 -27.22 46.80 -14.54
N HIS A 117 -28.23 45.93 -14.50
CA HIS A 117 -28.49 44.96 -15.57
C HIS A 117 -28.59 45.62 -16.96
N GLN A 118 -29.04 46.87 -17.03
CA GLN A 118 -29.12 47.66 -18.25
C GLN A 118 -27.74 48.09 -18.79
N ASP A 119 -26.71 48.22 -17.94
CA ASP A 119 -25.35 48.57 -18.35
C ASP A 119 -24.64 47.40 -19.06
N PHE A 120 -25.05 46.16 -18.78
CA PHE A 120 -24.51 44.95 -19.43
C PHE A 120 -24.95 44.83 -20.89
N LEU A 121 -26.17 45.26 -21.22
CA LEU A 121 -26.70 45.24 -22.59
C LEU A 121 -25.95 46.19 -23.53
N GLY A 122 -25.27 47.22 -23.01
CA GLY A 122 -24.58 48.23 -23.80
C GLY A 122 -23.06 48.05 -23.94
N LYS A 123 -22.43 47.16 -23.15
CA LYS A 123 -20.96 47.12 -23.00
C LYS A 123 -20.29 45.78 -23.31
N ASN A 124 -20.93 44.85 -24.00
CA ASN A 124 -20.30 43.58 -24.42
C ASN A 124 -19.68 42.80 -23.23
N HIS A 125 -20.43 42.67 -22.13
CA HIS A 125 -20.01 41.86 -20.98
C HIS A 125 -21.05 40.77 -20.71
N LEU A 126 -20.59 39.54 -20.43
CA LEU A 126 -21.45 38.43 -20.05
C LEU A 126 -21.73 38.49 -18.53
N PRO A 127 -23.00 38.56 -18.09
CA PRO A 127 -23.36 38.44 -16.68
C PRO A 127 -23.42 36.95 -16.33
N CYS A 128 -22.29 36.35 -15.97
CA CYS A 128 -22.28 34.99 -15.42
C CYS A 128 -21.69 35.02 -14.01
N THR A 129 -22.50 34.64 -13.04
CA THR A 129 -22.01 34.20 -11.73
C THR A 129 -22.25 32.70 -11.58
N TRP A 130 -21.25 32.04 -11.01
CA TRP A 130 -20.98 30.60 -10.88
C TRP A 130 -21.82 29.91 -9.79
N GLU A 131 -22.83 30.61 -9.29
CA GLU A 131 -23.40 30.43 -7.97
C GLU A 131 -24.45 29.30 -7.88
N LEU A 132 -24.88 28.76 -9.02
CA LEU A 132 -25.85 27.65 -9.09
C LEU A 132 -25.22 26.29 -8.71
N SER A 133 -23.91 26.13 -8.88
CA SER A 133 -23.17 24.89 -8.61
C SER A 133 -23.17 24.50 -7.12
N LEU A 134 -23.32 25.48 -6.23
CA LEU A 134 -23.32 25.31 -4.77
C LEU A 134 -24.61 24.66 -4.22
N GLN A 135 -25.73 24.71 -4.96
CA GLN A 135 -27.01 24.16 -4.48
C GLN A 135 -27.16 22.65 -4.74
N LEU A 136 -26.35 22.04 -5.61
CA LEU A 136 -26.49 20.63 -6.00
C LEU A 136 -25.63 19.64 -5.20
N ALA A 137 -24.70 20.11 -4.36
CA ALA A 137 -23.65 19.28 -3.76
C ALA A 137 -23.98 18.67 -2.37
N THR A 138 -25.25 18.37 -2.06
CA THR A 138 -25.63 17.78 -0.76
C THR A 138 -26.19 16.36 -0.88
N SER A 139 -25.32 15.36 -1.08
CA SER A 139 -25.68 13.97 -0.73
C SER A 139 -24.46 13.08 -0.43
N ASN A 140 -24.70 12.04 0.36
CA ASN A 140 -23.69 11.28 1.11
C ASN A 140 -22.80 10.38 0.24
N SER A 141 -21.67 10.92 -0.27
CA SER A 141 -20.37 10.23 -0.32
C SER A 141 -19.27 11.21 -0.73
N HIS A 142 -18.36 11.54 0.19
CA HIS A 142 -17.44 12.69 0.08
C HIS A 142 -16.60 12.75 -1.21
N VAL A 143 -16.10 11.61 -1.71
CA VAL A 143 -15.28 11.58 -2.93
C VAL A 143 -16.11 11.71 -4.20
N LYS A 144 -17.29 11.07 -4.26
CA LYS A 144 -18.19 11.18 -5.44
C LYS A 144 -18.76 12.58 -5.58
N VAL A 145 -19.02 13.25 -4.44
CA VAL A 145 -19.42 14.67 -4.43
C VAL A 145 -18.30 15.54 -5.01
N LEU A 146 -17.05 15.31 -4.61
CA LEU A 146 -15.91 16.08 -5.13
C LEU A 146 -15.75 15.91 -6.65
N ILE A 147 -15.81 14.66 -7.13
CA ILE A 147 -15.76 14.33 -8.57
C ILE A 147 -16.90 15.03 -9.32
N PHE A 148 -18.13 14.87 -8.83
CA PHE A 148 -19.30 15.44 -9.48
C PHE A 148 -19.25 16.97 -9.49
N ALA A 149 -18.85 17.59 -8.39
CA ALA A 149 -18.71 19.03 -8.27
C ALA A 149 -17.68 19.57 -9.28
N GLY A 150 -16.52 18.96 -9.42
CA GLY A 150 -15.54 19.44 -10.39
C GLY A 150 -15.89 19.10 -11.85
N PHE A 151 -16.62 18.02 -12.11
CA PHE A 151 -17.17 17.81 -13.46
C PHE A 151 -18.16 18.91 -13.84
N LEU A 152 -19.05 19.28 -12.92
CA LEU A 152 -19.96 20.40 -13.12
C LEU A 152 -19.21 21.72 -13.29
N ASP A 153 -18.21 21.99 -12.45
CA ASP A 153 -17.40 23.22 -12.54
C ASP A 153 -16.69 23.31 -13.90
N GLY A 154 -16.02 22.22 -14.31
CA GLY A 154 -15.36 22.15 -15.61
C GLY A 154 -16.31 22.31 -16.80
N LEU A 155 -17.52 21.75 -16.70
CA LEU A 155 -18.56 21.91 -17.71
C LEU A 155 -19.06 23.37 -17.78
N PHE A 156 -19.32 24.00 -16.64
CA PHE A 156 -19.77 25.40 -16.61
C PHE A 156 -18.68 26.35 -17.12
N ASN A 157 -17.43 26.14 -16.72
CA ASN A 157 -16.28 26.88 -17.23
C ASN A 157 -16.16 26.74 -18.76
N SER A 158 -16.44 25.55 -19.31
CA SER A 158 -16.48 25.32 -20.76
C SER A 158 -17.61 26.08 -21.44
N ILE A 159 -18.83 26.05 -20.87
CA ILE A 159 -19.99 26.76 -21.41
C ILE A 159 -19.73 28.27 -21.45
N ILE A 160 -19.18 28.83 -20.37
CA ILE A 160 -18.84 30.26 -20.29
C ILE A 160 -17.80 30.61 -21.36
N PHE A 161 -16.75 29.80 -21.50
CA PHE A 161 -15.73 30.00 -22.53
C PHE A 161 -16.33 30.03 -23.93
N PHE A 162 -17.15 29.04 -24.30
CA PHE A 162 -17.78 28.99 -25.62
C PHE A 162 -18.79 30.13 -25.84
N GLY A 163 -19.51 30.55 -24.80
CA GLY A 163 -20.39 31.72 -24.85
C GLY A 163 -19.60 33.00 -25.14
N MET A 164 -18.52 33.24 -24.39
CA MET A 164 -17.63 34.38 -24.64
C MET A 164 -17.01 34.34 -26.04
N LEU A 165 -16.61 33.16 -26.52
CA LEU A 165 -16.04 32.99 -27.86
C LEU A 165 -17.07 33.31 -28.95
N ALA A 166 -18.31 32.84 -28.81
CA ALA A 166 -19.39 33.07 -29.76
C ALA A 166 -19.80 34.55 -29.83
N GLU A 167 -19.81 35.24 -28.68
CA GLU A 167 -20.18 36.66 -28.58
C GLU A 167 -19.00 37.62 -28.81
N GLY A 168 -17.78 37.10 -28.97
CA GLY A 168 -16.59 37.91 -29.23
C GLY A 168 -16.04 38.65 -28.00
N TYR A 169 -16.37 38.18 -26.79
CA TYR A 169 -15.86 38.75 -25.55
C TYR A 169 -14.46 38.22 -25.21
N ASN A 170 -13.58 39.13 -24.81
CA ASN A 170 -12.24 38.78 -24.33
C ASN A 170 -12.18 38.64 -22.81
N GLU A 171 -13.02 39.37 -22.08
CA GLU A 171 -13.03 39.43 -20.62
C GLU A 171 -14.47 39.49 -20.08
N THR A 172 -14.67 38.90 -18.91
CA THR A 172 -15.93 39.00 -18.15
C THR A 172 -15.98 40.30 -17.35
N ALA A 173 -17.13 40.59 -16.73
CA ALA A 173 -17.26 41.73 -15.83
C ALA A 173 -16.42 41.61 -14.55
N LEU A 174 -15.98 40.39 -14.20
CA LEU A 174 -14.99 40.17 -13.13
C LEU A 174 -13.55 40.35 -13.63
N GLU A 175 -13.41 40.93 -14.82
CA GLU A 175 -12.19 41.08 -15.60
C GLU A 175 -11.50 39.74 -15.95
N ALA A 176 -12.07 38.58 -15.58
CA ALA A 176 -11.49 37.29 -15.90
C ALA A 176 -11.51 37.07 -17.41
N SER A 177 -10.35 36.73 -17.98
CA SER A 177 -10.17 36.54 -19.41
C SER A 177 -10.81 35.23 -19.87
N ARG A 178 -11.24 35.18 -21.13
CA ARG A 178 -11.75 33.94 -21.74
C ARG A 178 -10.78 32.76 -21.60
N HIS A 179 -9.47 33.03 -21.60
CA HIS A 179 -8.43 32.02 -21.51
C HIS A 179 -8.35 31.40 -20.11
N GLU A 180 -8.67 32.16 -19.07
CA GLU A 180 -8.73 31.64 -17.70
C GLU A 180 -9.85 30.59 -17.55
N PHE A 181 -11.04 30.84 -18.12
CA PHE A 181 -12.15 29.87 -18.09
C PHE A 181 -11.82 28.58 -18.83
N LEU A 182 -11.11 28.66 -19.96
CA LEU A 182 -10.62 27.48 -20.66
C LEU A 182 -9.63 26.68 -19.80
N ILE A 183 -8.72 27.38 -19.10
CA ILE A 183 -7.73 26.74 -18.24
C ILE A 183 -8.40 26.09 -17.02
N TYR A 184 -9.39 26.74 -16.40
CA TYR A 184 -10.18 26.12 -15.34
C TYR A 184 -10.93 24.89 -15.83
N ALA A 185 -11.63 24.97 -16.97
CA ALA A 185 -12.31 23.84 -17.57
C ALA A 185 -11.37 22.65 -17.82
N ILE A 186 -10.19 22.91 -18.43
CA ILE A 186 -9.20 21.87 -18.69
C ILE A 186 -8.66 21.29 -17.37
N SER A 187 -8.36 22.15 -16.40
CA SER A 187 -7.90 21.75 -15.06
C SER A 187 -8.88 20.79 -14.40
N ASP A 188 -10.16 21.15 -14.35
CA ASP A 188 -11.18 20.38 -13.63
C ASP A 188 -11.50 19.04 -14.31
N LEU A 189 -11.57 19.04 -15.64
CA LEU A 189 -11.92 17.86 -16.44
C LEU A 189 -10.77 16.88 -16.63
N PHE A 190 -9.53 17.37 -16.76
CA PHE A 190 -8.38 16.52 -17.14
C PHE A 190 -7.33 16.35 -16.05
N PHE A 191 -7.32 17.19 -15.02
CA PHE A 191 -6.32 17.10 -13.94
C PHE A 191 -6.98 16.78 -12.61
N PHE A 192 -7.81 17.65 -12.07
CA PHE A 192 -8.49 17.41 -10.80
C PHE A 192 -9.75 18.26 -10.67
N PRO A 193 -10.89 17.69 -10.27
CA PRO A 193 -11.04 16.37 -9.64
C PRO A 193 -11.56 15.25 -10.55
N ALA A 194 -11.92 15.51 -11.81
CA ALA A 194 -12.58 14.49 -12.64
C ALA A 194 -11.75 13.19 -12.85
N PRO A 195 -10.41 13.23 -13.01
CA PRO A 195 -9.61 12.01 -13.14
C PRO A 195 -9.64 11.06 -11.92
N LEU A 196 -10.13 11.51 -10.76
CA LEU A 196 -10.35 10.64 -9.60
C LEU A 196 -11.35 9.50 -9.85
N ILE A 197 -12.16 9.58 -10.92
CA ILE A 197 -13.05 8.49 -11.35
C ILE A 197 -12.23 7.23 -11.69
N PHE A 198 -11.02 7.41 -12.22
CA PHE A 198 -10.20 6.31 -12.73
C PHE A 198 -9.17 5.83 -11.71
N SER A 199 -8.54 6.74 -10.97
CA SER A 199 -7.51 6.39 -10.00
C SER A 199 -7.22 7.53 -9.02
N GLU A 200 -7.11 7.21 -7.73
CA GLU A 200 -6.60 8.12 -6.71
C GLU A 200 -5.06 8.14 -6.65
N LEU A 201 -4.37 7.24 -7.36
CA LEU A 201 -2.92 7.03 -7.23
C LEU A 201 -2.09 8.29 -7.46
N TYR A 202 -2.56 9.15 -8.37
CA TYR A 202 -1.87 10.37 -8.78
C TYR A 202 -2.59 11.65 -8.31
N VAL A 203 -3.51 11.56 -7.35
CA VAL A 203 -4.32 12.72 -6.94
C VAL A 203 -3.46 13.90 -6.49
N VAL A 204 -2.35 13.65 -5.79
CA VAL A 204 -1.49 14.71 -5.28
C VAL A 204 -0.78 15.43 -6.43
N GLU A 205 -0.25 14.66 -7.36
CA GLU A 205 0.41 15.14 -8.58
C GLU A 205 -0.58 15.87 -9.50
N GLN A 206 -1.80 15.35 -9.62
CA GLN A 206 -2.91 15.96 -10.36
C GLN A 206 -3.33 17.31 -9.76
N VAL A 207 -3.53 17.37 -8.43
CA VAL A 207 -3.83 18.62 -7.73
C VAL A 207 -2.69 19.61 -7.93
N PHE A 208 -1.43 19.19 -7.82
CA PHE A 208 -0.28 20.05 -8.06
C PHE A 208 -0.24 20.61 -9.49
N LEU A 209 -0.44 19.76 -10.52
CA LEU A 209 -0.49 20.18 -11.93
C LEU A 209 -1.64 21.15 -12.21
N ALA A 210 -2.84 20.84 -11.70
CA ALA A 210 -4.00 21.73 -11.77
C ALA A 210 -3.66 23.13 -11.21
N HIS A 211 -3.04 23.18 -10.04
CA HIS A 211 -2.67 24.45 -9.40
C HIS A 211 -1.53 25.18 -10.11
N ILE A 212 -0.57 24.48 -10.72
CA ILE A 212 0.45 25.11 -11.58
C ILE A 212 -0.22 25.82 -12.76
N MET A 213 -1.15 25.14 -13.45
CA MET A 213 -1.81 25.73 -14.62
C MET A 213 -2.63 26.97 -14.24
N ILE A 214 -3.40 26.86 -13.16
CA ILE A 214 -4.20 27.98 -12.62
C ILE A 214 -3.28 29.14 -12.23
N PHE A 215 -2.20 28.85 -11.50
CA PHE A 215 -1.24 29.85 -11.06
C PHE A 215 -0.53 30.53 -12.24
N ALA A 216 -0.09 29.77 -13.25
CA ALA A 216 0.58 30.29 -14.43
C ALA A 216 -0.36 31.18 -15.26
N SER A 217 -1.63 30.76 -15.39
CA SER A 217 -2.68 31.58 -16.03
C SER A 217 -2.87 32.90 -15.31
N ALA A 218 -3.06 32.83 -13.99
CA ALA A 218 -3.25 33.98 -13.12
C ALA A 218 -2.05 34.95 -13.15
N LEU A 219 -0.82 34.40 -13.18
CA LEU A 219 0.40 35.17 -13.30
C LEU A 219 0.52 35.86 -14.67
N GLY A 220 0.18 35.16 -15.77
CA GLY A 220 0.15 35.73 -17.11
C GLY A 220 -0.86 36.86 -17.26
N ALA A 221 -1.96 36.80 -16.51
CA ALA A 221 -2.96 37.87 -16.41
C ALA A 221 -2.56 39.00 -15.43
N GLY A 222 -1.43 38.87 -14.72
CA GLY A 222 -1.01 39.83 -13.69
C GLY A 222 -1.89 39.84 -12.43
N ARG A 223 -2.66 38.77 -12.20
CA ARG A 223 -3.64 38.63 -11.11
C ARG A 223 -3.44 37.36 -10.32
N VAL A 224 -2.41 37.32 -9.48
CA VAL A 224 -2.18 36.16 -8.62
C VAL A 224 -3.09 36.24 -7.39
N ARG A 225 -4.01 35.28 -7.28
CA ARG A 225 -4.86 35.08 -6.09
C ARG A 225 -4.05 34.47 -4.94
N TYR A 226 -4.21 34.98 -3.71
CA TYR A 226 -3.48 34.50 -2.54
C TYR A 226 -3.81 33.04 -2.21
N GLU A 227 -5.03 32.63 -2.49
CA GLU A 227 -5.52 31.26 -2.32
C GLU A 227 -4.73 30.29 -3.20
N SER A 228 -4.50 30.66 -4.46
CA SER A 228 -3.69 29.87 -5.39
C SER A 228 -2.24 29.74 -4.93
N ILE A 229 -1.67 30.79 -4.33
CA ILE A 229 -0.32 30.73 -3.73
C ILE A 229 -0.30 29.73 -2.57
N PHE A 230 -1.29 29.79 -1.68
CA PHE A 230 -1.33 28.93 -0.50
C PHE A 230 -1.48 27.45 -0.88
N VAL A 231 -2.41 27.11 -1.78
CA VAL A 231 -2.61 25.72 -2.20
C VAL A 231 -1.42 25.21 -3.00
N PHE A 232 -0.82 26.05 -3.86
CA PHE A 232 0.42 25.72 -4.55
C PHE A 232 1.56 25.45 -3.55
N ALA A 233 1.77 26.32 -2.55
CA ALA A 233 2.78 26.12 -1.53
C ALA A 233 2.54 24.84 -0.71
N ALA A 234 1.28 24.55 -0.35
CA ALA A 234 0.92 23.34 0.39
C ALA A 234 1.17 22.05 -0.42
N THR A 235 0.83 22.05 -1.71
CA THR A 235 1.05 20.90 -2.61
C THR A 235 2.54 20.68 -2.88
N VAL A 236 3.32 21.75 -3.11
CA VAL A 236 4.79 21.69 -3.19
C VAL A 236 5.39 21.13 -1.90
N PHE A 237 4.95 21.63 -0.74
CA PHE A 237 5.42 21.16 0.55
C PHE A 237 5.13 19.67 0.75
N PHE A 238 3.91 19.22 0.43
CA PHE A 238 3.54 17.82 0.53
C PHE A 238 4.39 16.92 -0.39
N LEU A 239 4.58 17.31 -1.66
CA LEU A 239 5.42 16.59 -2.61
C LEU A 239 6.88 16.55 -2.16
N ALA A 240 7.40 17.67 -1.64
CA ALA A 240 8.74 17.74 -1.08
C ALA A 240 8.89 16.82 0.15
N CYS A 241 7.92 16.80 1.07
CA CYS A 241 7.93 15.88 2.21
C CYS A 241 7.92 14.42 1.75
N ARG A 242 7.06 14.07 0.80
CA ARG A 242 6.99 12.72 0.22
C ARG A 242 8.31 12.31 -0.43
N GLU A 243 8.89 13.19 -1.26
CA GLU A 243 10.15 12.92 -1.95
C GLU A 243 11.35 12.86 -1.00
N LEU A 244 11.44 13.77 -0.03
CA LEU A 244 12.48 13.75 0.99
C LEU A 244 12.42 12.47 1.83
N THR A 245 11.22 11.99 2.16
CA THR A 245 11.05 10.74 2.91
C THR A 245 11.47 9.55 2.05
N ARG A 246 11.01 9.49 0.80
CA ARG A 246 11.39 8.46 -0.17
C ARG A 246 12.91 8.42 -0.39
N SER A 247 13.53 9.57 -0.61
CA SER A 247 14.97 9.71 -0.85
C SER A 247 15.81 9.32 0.36
N ARG A 248 15.42 9.74 1.58
CA ARG A 248 16.10 9.33 2.82
C ARG A 248 16.08 7.82 3.00
N THR A 249 14.91 7.20 2.88
CA THR A 249 14.81 5.76 3.08
C THR A 249 15.46 4.96 1.95
N LEU A 250 15.45 5.46 0.72
CA LEU A 250 16.23 4.89 -0.38
C LEU A 250 17.74 4.95 -0.08
N SER A 251 18.23 6.09 0.41
CA SER A 251 19.64 6.24 0.79
C SER A 251 20.04 5.26 1.89
N GLU A 252 19.19 5.07 2.91
CA GLU A 252 19.42 4.10 3.98
C GLU A 252 19.39 2.65 3.49
N ALA A 253 18.46 2.34 2.57
CA ALA A 253 18.36 1.03 1.95
C ALA A 253 19.59 0.73 1.07
N LEU A 254 20.08 1.70 0.30
CA LEU A 254 21.30 1.60 -0.50
C LEU A 254 22.53 1.39 0.38
N HIS A 255 22.62 2.12 1.50
CA HIS A 255 23.71 1.93 2.45
C HIS A 255 23.71 0.50 3.03
N SER A 256 22.54 0.02 3.44
CA SER A 256 22.39 -1.37 3.93
C SER A 256 22.74 -2.39 2.84
N SER A 257 22.30 -2.15 1.60
CA SER A 257 22.56 -3.02 0.45
C SER A 257 24.05 -3.21 0.18
N SER A 258 24.89 -2.19 0.42
CA SER A 258 26.33 -2.31 0.19
C SER A 258 27.00 -3.37 1.07
N VAL A 259 26.51 -3.57 2.30
CA VAL A 259 27.03 -4.57 3.23
C VAL A 259 26.68 -5.97 2.74
N PHE A 260 25.44 -6.18 2.32
CA PHE A 260 25.00 -7.45 1.74
C PHE A 260 25.70 -7.76 0.42
N GLU A 261 25.98 -6.75 -0.41
CA GLU A 261 26.65 -6.95 -1.69
C GLU A 261 28.10 -7.43 -1.50
N LYS A 262 28.78 -6.93 -0.46
CA LYS A 262 30.12 -7.40 -0.11
C LYS A 262 30.14 -8.89 0.22
N GLU A 263 29.22 -9.35 1.09
CA GLU A 263 29.07 -10.77 1.40
C GLU A 263 28.65 -11.59 0.17
N TRP A 264 27.84 -11.00 -0.71
CA TRP A 264 27.41 -11.67 -1.94
C TRP A 264 28.55 -11.91 -2.92
N GLU A 265 29.47 -10.97 -3.09
CA GLU A 265 30.62 -11.15 -3.98
C GLU A 265 31.53 -12.32 -3.54
N GLU A 266 31.60 -12.62 -2.23
CA GLU A 266 32.32 -13.78 -1.72
C GLU A 266 31.63 -15.11 -2.11
N VAL A 267 30.30 -15.12 -2.18
CA VAL A 267 29.50 -16.31 -2.51
C VAL A 267 29.30 -16.48 -4.02
N LYS A 268 29.19 -15.37 -4.78
CA LYS A 268 28.79 -15.32 -6.19
C LYS A 268 29.73 -16.06 -7.12
N GLY A 269 31.03 -16.08 -6.81
CA GLY A 269 32.05 -16.78 -7.59
C GLY A 269 32.09 -18.30 -7.40
N SER A 270 31.27 -18.87 -6.51
CA SER A 270 31.33 -20.29 -6.17
C SER A 270 30.66 -21.18 -7.23
N GLN A 271 31.22 -22.38 -7.44
CA GLN A 271 30.57 -23.43 -8.26
C GLN A 271 29.18 -23.80 -7.73
N SER A 272 28.93 -23.57 -6.44
CA SER A 272 27.66 -23.83 -5.77
C SER A 272 26.51 -22.93 -6.29
N ILE A 273 26.78 -21.78 -6.90
CA ILE A 273 25.75 -20.97 -7.59
C ILE A 273 25.15 -21.71 -8.78
N PHE A 274 25.98 -22.37 -9.59
CA PHE A 274 25.49 -23.14 -10.73
C PHE A 274 24.61 -24.31 -10.26
N ARG A 275 25.02 -24.96 -9.16
CA ARG A 275 24.24 -26.00 -8.49
C ARG A 275 22.90 -25.46 -7.98
N LEU A 276 22.89 -24.25 -7.39
CA LEU A 276 21.68 -23.58 -6.95
C LEU A 276 20.70 -23.36 -8.11
N MET A 277 21.18 -22.80 -9.23
CA MET A 277 20.34 -22.57 -10.41
C MET A 277 19.73 -23.86 -10.96
N ASN A 278 20.50 -24.95 -10.99
CA ASN A 278 19.99 -26.26 -11.41
C ASN A 278 18.97 -26.84 -10.40
N SER A 279 19.24 -26.72 -9.11
CA SER A 279 18.32 -27.20 -8.06
C SER A 279 16.99 -26.44 -8.11
N LEU A 280 17.02 -25.13 -8.33
CA LEU A 280 15.83 -24.30 -8.53
C LEU A 280 15.03 -24.70 -9.78
N ARG A 281 15.70 -25.07 -10.87
CA ARG A 281 15.02 -25.61 -12.08
C ARG A 281 14.30 -26.92 -11.77
N ASN A 282 14.90 -27.81 -10.98
CA ASN A 282 14.29 -29.08 -10.57
C ASN A 282 13.02 -28.85 -9.74
N VAL A 283 13.06 -27.94 -8.76
CA VAL A 283 11.89 -27.62 -7.90
C VAL A 283 10.72 -27.06 -8.71
N ARG A 284 11.00 -26.31 -9.79
CA ARG A 284 9.96 -25.77 -10.68
C ARG A 284 9.27 -26.83 -11.54
N GLY A 285 9.68 -28.10 -11.47
CA GLY A 285 9.15 -29.17 -12.31
C GLY A 285 9.56 -29.02 -13.79
N TRP A 286 10.70 -28.38 -14.06
CA TRP A 286 11.25 -28.33 -15.42
C TRP A 286 11.77 -29.72 -15.79
N GLY A 287 10.97 -30.49 -16.51
CA GLY A 287 11.49 -31.64 -17.26
C GLY A 287 12.54 -31.16 -18.29
N PRO A 288 13.35 -32.08 -18.84
CA PRO A 288 14.35 -31.78 -19.88
C PRO A 288 13.77 -31.20 -21.18
N TYR A 289 12.44 -31.16 -21.29
CA TYR A 289 11.69 -30.41 -22.30
C TYR A 289 10.86 -29.36 -21.54
N GLY A 290 11.22 -28.09 -21.69
CA GLY A 290 10.82 -26.97 -20.81
C GLY A 290 9.31 -26.70 -20.67
N PRO A 291 8.93 -25.62 -19.96
CA PRO A 291 7.53 -25.32 -19.71
C PRO A 291 6.80 -24.99 -21.03
N THR A 292 5.91 -25.88 -21.45
CA THR A 292 4.82 -25.51 -22.35
C THR A 292 3.86 -24.68 -21.52
N PHE A 293 3.83 -23.36 -21.74
CA PHE A 293 2.66 -22.47 -21.79
C PHE A 293 3.20 -21.03 -21.89
N ILE A 294 3.17 -20.50 -23.11
CA ILE A 294 3.23 -19.07 -23.41
C ILE A 294 1.78 -18.59 -23.42
N LEU A 295 1.45 -17.53 -22.68
CA LEU A 295 0.40 -16.60 -23.09
C LEU A 295 0.87 -15.14 -22.92
N PRO A 296 0.35 -14.23 -23.76
CA PRO A 296 1.02 -12.96 -24.09
C PRO A 296 0.58 -11.76 -23.24
N ASN A 297 1.52 -10.84 -23.05
CA ASN A 297 1.39 -9.39 -22.84
C ASN A 297 0.43 -8.83 -21.76
N SER A 298 1.04 -8.13 -20.80
CA SER A 298 0.82 -6.67 -20.66
C SER A 298 2.05 -5.99 -20.04
N ALA A 299 2.77 -5.24 -20.89
CA ALA A 299 3.74 -4.18 -20.60
C ALA A 299 4.90 -4.46 -19.60
N ASP A 300 6.10 -4.54 -20.19
CA ASP A 300 7.40 -4.73 -19.57
C ASP A 300 7.72 -3.78 -18.39
N ASN A 301 7.78 -4.37 -17.20
CA ASN A 301 8.70 -3.99 -16.13
C ASN A 301 9.15 -5.29 -15.43
N HIS A 302 9.81 -6.17 -16.18
CA HIS A 302 10.37 -7.39 -15.61
C HIS A 302 11.59 -7.03 -14.75
N ILE A 303 11.49 -7.26 -13.43
CA ILE A 303 12.65 -7.32 -12.55
C ILE A 303 13.38 -8.64 -12.85
N PRO A 304 14.66 -8.61 -13.28
CA PRO A 304 15.45 -9.83 -13.46
C PRO A 304 15.51 -10.63 -12.16
N GLY A 305 15.14 -11.92 -12.21
CA GLY A 305 15.17 -12.85 -11.06
C GLY A 305 13.80 -13.29 -10.50
N GLU A 306 12.70 -12.61 -10.84
CA GLU A 306 11.34 -13.11 -10.57
C GLU A 306 10.78 -13.78 -11.83
N SER A 307 10.87 -15.12 -11.94
CA SER A 307 10.11 -15.83 -12.97
C SER A 307 8.73 -16.16 -12.41
N GLU A 308 7.70 -15.49 -12.91
CA GLU A 308 6.33 -15.87 -12.66
C GLU A 308 6.05 -17.22 -13.33
N THR A 309 5.96 -18.27 -12.52
CA THR A 309 5.15 -19.44 -12.88
C THR A 309 3.74 -19.13 -12.38
N ASN A 310 3.08 -18.15 -13.00
CA ASN A 310 1.64 -17.96 -12.82
C ASN A 310 0.96 -19.13 -13.55
N LYS A 311 0.99 -20.33 -12.95
CA LYS A 311 -0.23 -21.14 -12.98
C LYS A 311 -1.25 -20.20 -12.39
N GLU A 312 -2.24 -19.77 -13.18
CA GLU A 312 -3.41 -19.06 -12.65
C GLU A 312 -3.74 -19.74 -11.34
N ILE A 313 -3.46 -19.01 -10.26
CA ILE A 313 -3.68 -19.50 -8.92
C ILE A 313 -5.18 -19.65 -8.90
N ASP A 314 -5.66 -20.86 -9.17
CA ASP A 314 -7.05 -21.17 -9.50
C ASP A 314 -7.97 -20.43 -8.53
N GLU A 315 -8.44 -19.25 -8.94
CA GLU A 315 -9.00 -18.25 -8.00
C GLU A 315 -10.27 -18.84 -7.38
N GLU A 316 -10.94 -19.73 -8.12
CA GLU A 316 -12.11 -20.49 -7.69
C GLU A 316 -11.82 -21.42 -6.51
N ASN A 317 -10.57 -21.91 -6.39
CA ASN A 317 -10.08 -22.72 -5.26
C ASN A 317 -9.48 -21.89 -4.12
N LEU A 318 -9.25 -20.57 -4.30
CA LEU A 318 -9.00 -19.65 -3.18
C LEU A 318 -10.28 -18.91 -2.80
N ARG A 319 -11.26 -19.65 -2.30
CA ARG A 319 -12.41 -19.11 -1.55
C ARG A 319 -11.99 -18.50 -0.21
N ARG A 320 -11.08 -17.53 -0.23
CA ARG A 320 -10.57 -16.79 0.93
C ARG A 320 -10.78 -15.31 0.69
N GLU A 321 -12.03 -14.91 0.70
CA GLU A 321 -12.40 -13.52 0.44
C GLU A 321 -12.08 -12.61 1.64
N ASN A 322 -11.97 -13.16 2.85
CA ASN A 322 -11.74 -12.38 4.06
C ASN A 322 -10.45 -12.77 4.82
N LEU A 323 -9.95 -11.80 5.59
CA LEU A 323 -8.73 -11.97 6.39
C LEU A 323 -8.95 -12.86 7.63
N ASP A 324 -10.16 -12.85 8.19
CA ASP A 324 -10.56 -13.66 9.35
C ASP A 324 -10.41 -15.18 9.09
N GLN A 325 -10.91 -15.67 7.96
CA GLN A 325 -10.83 -17.07 7.53
C GLN A 325 -9.39 -17.46 7.20
N LEU A 326 -8.62 -16.55 6.57
CA LEU A 326 -7.20 -16.78 6.33
C LEU A 326 -6.45 -17.02 7.65
N TYR A 327 -6.74 -16.25 8.70
CA TYR A 327 -6.14 -16.45 10.02
C TYR A 327 -6.64 -17.70 10.74
N ALA A 328 -7.92 -18.07 10.59
CA ALA A 328 -8.44 -19.32 11.13
C ALA A 328 -7.70 -20.53 10.52
N GLN A 329 -7.51 -20.54 9.20
CA GLN A 329 -6.72 -21.57 8.52
C GLN A 329 -5.25 -21.53 8.95
N ALA A 330 -4.67 -20.34 9.13
CA ALA A 330 -3.29 -20.18 9.57
C ALA A 330 -3.01 -20.89 10.91
N LEU A 331 -3.95 -20.80 11.86
CA LEU A 331 -3.84 -21.49 13.15
C LEU A 331 -3.82 -23.02 13.02
N VAL A 332 -4.52 -23.55 12.02
CA VAL A 332 -4.65 -25.00 11.78
C VAL A 332 -3.45 -25.55 11.00
N ILE A 333 -2.96 -24.80 10.01
CA ILE A 333 -1.86 -25.22 9.14
C ILE A 333 -0.47 -24.97 9.76
N ASP A 334 -0.30 -23.97 10.63
CA ASP A 334 0.99 -23.64 11.26
C ASP A 334 1.73 -24.85 11.87
N PRO A 335 1.12 -25.70 12.72
CA PRO A 335 1.82 -26.86 13.28
C PRO A 335 2.18 -27.91 12.22
N VAL A 336 1.33 -28.11 11.20
CA VAL A 336 1.57 -29.08 10.11
C VAL A 336 2.74 -28.61 9.25
N PHE A 337 2.73 -27.32 8.87
CA PHE A 337 3.81 -26.71 8.12
C PHE A 337 5.12 -26.73 8.90
N LEU A 338 5.10 -26.38 10.20
CA LEU A 338 6.29 -26.44 11.04
C LEU A 338 6.87 -27.86 11.12
N SER A 339 6.03 -28.88 11.26
CA SER A 339 6.48 -30.28 11.24
C SER A 339 7.18 -30.62 9.92
N LYS A 340 6.65 -30.15 8.79
CA LYS A 340 7.26 -30.35 7.48
C LYS A 340 8.60 -29.62 7.36
N VAL A 341 8.71 -28.39 7.86
CA VAL A 341 9.94 -27.60 7.86
C VAL A 341 11.03 -28.26 8.71
N LYS A 342 10.69 -28.82 9.88
CA LYS A 342 11.60 -29.61 10.71
C LYS A 342 12.14 -30.83 9.97
N ALA A 343 11.28 -31.59 9.29
CA ALA A 343 11.69 -32.75 8.49
C ALA A 343 12.64 -32.36 7.34
N LEU A 344 12.37 -31.24 6.66
CA LEU A 344 13.28 -30.71 5.64
C LEU A 344 14.64 -30.35 6.24
N ALA A 345 14.66 -29.60 7.36
CA ALA A 345 15.90 -29.21 8.03
C ALA A 345 16.70 -30.43 8.53
N GLU A 346 16.05 -31.48 9.04
CA GLU A 346 16.71 -32.74 9.38
C GLU A 346 17.42 -33.37 8.16
N ALA A 347 16.70 -33.43 7.04
CA ALA A 347 17.16 -34.08 5.82
C ALA A 347 18.28 -33.32 5.11
N SER A 348 18.30 -31.99 5.23
CA SER A 348 19.23 -31.08 4.53
C SER A 348 20.27 -30.42 5.44
N ASP A 349 20.38 -30.88 6.68
CA ASP A 349 21.33 -30.33 7.64
C ASP A 349 21.14 -28.85 8.01
N GLY A 350 19.87 -28.44 8.07
CA GLY A 350 19.47 -27.06 8.35
C GLY A 350 19.56 -26.67 9.82
N PHE A 351 19.67 -25.35 10.02
CA PHE A 351 19.74 -24.70 11.32
C PHE A 351 18.51 -23.82 11.55
N PHE A 352 18.19 -23.61 12.82
CA PHE A 352 17.22 -22.62 13.26
C PHE A 352 17.87 -21.60 14.19
N LEU A 353 17.34 -20.38 14.20
CA LEU A 353 17.74 -19.35 15.16
C LEU A 353 17.42 -19.82 16.58
N ALA A 354 18.35 -19.66 17.50
CA ALA A 354 18.16 -19.93 18.92
C ALA A 354 18.08 -18.63 19.72
N GLN A 355 17.44 -18.69 20.89
CA GLN A 355 17.50 -17.63 21.89
C GLN A 355 18.94 -17.48 22.35
N SER A 356 19.44 -16.25 22.30
CA SER A 356 20.78 -15.90 22.74
C SER A 356 20.66 -14.78 23.76
N ASP A 357 21.39 -14.92 24.87
CA ASP A 357 21.54 -13.86 25.87
C ASP A 357 22.47 -12.75 25.39
N ASN A 358 23.32 -13.06 24.39
CA ASN A 358 24.20 -12.11 23.74
C ASN A 358 23.52 -11.58 22.47
N ASP A 359 23.74 -10.31 22.12
CA ASP A 359 23.19 -9.68 20.90
C ASP A 359 23.61 -10.37 19.58
N GLU A 360 24.48 -11.38 19.63
CA GLU A 360 24.83 -12.20 18.48
C GLU A 360 23.84 -13.36 18.27
N PRO A 361 23.37 -13.57 17.02
CA PRO A 361 22.43 -14.65 16.72
C PRO A 361 23.12 -16.01 16.84
N GLN A 362 22.56 -16.88 17.68
CA GLN A 362 22.97 -18.29 17.79
C GLN A 362 22.10 -19.18 16.92
N TYR A 363 22.67 -20.29 16.46
CA TYR A 363 21.99 -21.23 15.58
C TYR A 363 22.11 -22.64 16.15
N VAL A 364 21.00 -23.36 16.14
CA VAL A 364 20.94 -24.76 16.57
C VAL A 364 20.60 -25.61 15.36
N ARG A 365 21.42 -26.63 15.12
CA ARG A 365 21.22 -27.61 14.06
C ARG A 365 20.06 -28.52 14.43
N TRP A 366 19.13 -28.76 13.52
CA TRP A 366 17.93 -29.52 13.86
C TRP A 366 18.21 -30.98 14.25
N ARG A 367 19.24 -31.60 13.66
CA ARG A 367 19.70 -32.95 14.05
C ARG A 367 20.17 -33.02 15.50
N ASP A 368 20.80 -31.96 15.99
CA ASP A 368 21.28 -31.90 17.37
C ASP A 368 20.09 -31.77 18.34
N VAL A 369 19.00 -31.10 17.94
CA VAL A 369 17.74 -31.06 18.71
C VAL A 369 17.06 -32.43 18.77
N ILE A 370 17.14 -33.23 17.70
CA ILE A 370 16.60 -34.60 17.71
C ILE A 370 17.42 -35.48 18.68
N ALA A 371 18.74 -35.28 18.72
CA ALA A 371 19.61 -35.99 19.66
C ALA A 371 19.42 -35.51 21.12
N ASP A 372 19.17 -34.21 21.31
CA ASP A 372 18.90 -33.57 22.59
C ASP A 372 17.64 -32.69 22.52
N PRO A 373 16.47 -33.25 22.88
CA PRO A 373 15.19 -32.52 22.83
C PRO A 373 15.13 -31.28 23.73
N THR A 374 16.03 -31.13 24.70
CA THR A 374 16.04 -29.94 25.56
C THR A 374 16.38 -28.67 24.78
N LEU A 375 17.14 -28.81 23.69
CA LEU A 375 17.49 -27.73 22.78
C LEU A 375 16.28 -27.17 22.01
N GLU A 376 15.17 -27.92 21.88
CA GLU A 376 14.00 -27.41 21.16
C GLU A 376 13.44 -26.15 21.83
N SER A 377 13.56 -26.05 23.15
CA SER A 377 13.08 -24.92 23.94
C SER A 377 13.81 -23.61 23.64
N SER A 378 15.05 -23.69 23.14
CA SER A 378 15.83 -22.50 22.74
C SER A 378 15.51 -22.05 21.31
N VAL A 379 14.85 -22.87 20.48
CA VAL A 379 14.58 -22.53 19.09
C VAL A 379 13.53 -21.42 18.96
N CYS A 380 13.89 -20.37 18.22
CA CYS A 380 13.03 -19.24 17.88
C CYS A 380 12.19 -19.55 16.63
N TRP A 381 10.99 -20.06 16.83
CA TRP A 381 10.03 -20.27 15.73
C TRP A 381 9.41 -18.97 15.24
N ALA A 382 9.20 -18.86 13.93
CA ALA A 382 8.43 -17.76 13.38
C ALA A 382 6.97 -17.86 13.86
N LYS A 383 6.46 -16.75 14.40
CA LYS A 383 5.05 -16.63 14.80
C LYS A 383 4.19 -16.37 13.57
N ILE A 384 2.92 -16.78 13.65
CA ILE A 384 1.89 -16.30 12.73
C ILE A 384 1.97 -14.78 12.67
N LYS A 385 1.89 -14.25 11.45
CA LYS A 385 2.00 -12.82 11.20
C LYS A 385 1.02 -12.02 12.05
N ASN A 386 1.41 -10.83 12.46
CA ASN A 386 0.53 -9.95 13.22
C ASN A 386 -0.59 -9.41 12.32
N ALA A 387 -1.82 -9.40 12.81
CA ALA A 387 -3.01 -8.96 12.08
C ALA A 387 -2.88 -7.53 11.54
N THR A 388 -2.40 -6.57 12.33
CA THR A 388 -2.18 -5.19 11.90
C THR A 388 -1.19 -5.13 10.74
N ARG A 389 -0.12 -5.92 10.80
CA ARG A 389 0.87 -6.01 9.71
C ARG A 389 0.31 -6.67 8.46
N SER A 390 -0.60 -7.64 8.61
CA SER A 390 -1.33 -8.23 7.49
C SER A 390 -2.25 -7.22 6.81
N ILE A 391 -3.01 -6.44 7.58
CA ILE A 391 -3.89 -5.38 7.07
C ILE A 391 -3.08 -4.35 6.30
N GLU A 392 -1.97 -3.86 6.88
CA GLU A 392 -1.03 -2.97 6.19
C GLU A 392 -0.58 -3.54 4.85
N LYS A 393 -0.14 -4.81 4.84
CA LYS A 393 0.35 -5.44 3.62
C LYS A 393 -0.76 -5.62 2.58
N VAL A 394 -1.98 -5.94 3.00
CA VAL A 394 -3.12 -6.09 2.11
C VAL A 394 -3.50 -4.76 1.45
N LEU A 395 -3.51 -3.67 2.23
CA LEU A 395 -3.83 -2.33 1.75
C LEU A 395 -2.73 -1.74 0.87
N LEU A 396 -1.46 -1.98 1.20
CA LEU A 396 -0.34 -1.36 0.51
C LEU A 396 0.23 -2.18 -0.65
N LEU A 397 0.16 -3.51 -0.60
CA LEU A 397 0.89 -4.39 -1.54
C LEU A 397 0.02 -5.45 -2.22
N CYS A 398 -1.26 -5.61 -1.82
CA CYS A 398 -2.10 -6.67 -2.36
C CYS A 398 -3.34 -6.16 -3.09
N ASP A 399 -3.41 -4.88 -3.44
CA ASP A 399 -4.59 -4.24 -4.05
C ASP A 399 -5.89 -4.57 -3.29
N THR A 400 -5.83 -4.64 -1.96
CA THR A 400 -6.93 -5.07 -1.07
C THR A 400 -7.39 -6.54 -1.22
N LYS A 401 -6.73 -7.35 -2.06
CA LYS A 401 -7.04 -8.77 -2.27
C LYS A 401 -6.35 -9.65 -1.24
N VAL A 402 -7.12 -10.15 -0.27
CA VAL A 402 -6.63 -11.06 0.79
C VAL A 402 -5.92 -12.32 0.28
N PRO A 403 -6.38 -13.00 -0.81
CA PRO A 403 -5.70 -14.21 -1.31
C PRO A 403 -4.23 -14.02 -1.69
N ARG A 404 -3.80 -12.79 -2.01
CA ARG A 404 -2.42 -12.46 -2.35
C ARG A 404 -1.49 -12.38 -1.12
N LEU A 405 -2.03 -12.45 0.10
CA LEU A 405 -1.25 -12.47 1.33
C LEU A 405 -0.73 -13.88 1.62
N THR A 406 0.44 -14.21 1.07
CA THR A 406 1.02 -15.56 1.13
C THR A 406 1.90 -15.87 2.35
N ASP A 407 2.17 -14.87 3.20
CA ASP A 407 3.17 -14.96 4.28
C ASP A 407 2.55 -14.84 5.69
N VAL A 408 1.29 -15.29 5.86
CA VAL A 408 0.65 -15.34 7.19
C VAL A 408 1.29 -16.42 8.04
N VAL A 409 1.47 -17.61 7.47
CA VAL A 409 2.27 -18.70 8.03
C VAL A 409 3.59 -18.75 7.28
N ARG A 410 4.68 -18.64 8.02
CA ARG A 410 6.02 -18.59 7.44
C ARG A 410 7.04 -19.19 8.38
N GLN A 411 8.09 -19.78 7.83
CA GLN A 411 9.23 -20.32 8.59
C GLN A 411 10.52 -20.09 7.79
N SER A 412 11.66 -20.20 8.46
CA SER A 412 12.97 -20.08 7.84
C SER A 412 13.86 -21.26 8.23
N ILE A 413 14.63 -21.75 7.26
CA ILE A 413 15.76 -22.66 7.51
C ILE A 413 17.04 -21.93 7.14
N VAL A 414 18.01 -21.95 8.06
CA VAL A 414 19.31 -21.31 7.87
C VAL A 414 20.34 -22.37 7.48
N PHE A 415 21.20 -22.06 6.52
CA PHE A 415 22.21 -22.98 5.98
C PHE A 415 23.61 -22.39 6.10
N LYS A 416 24.59 -23.23 6.39
CA LYS A 416 25.98 -22.78 6.48
C LYS A 416 26.54 -22.39 5.10
N ASP A 417 26.15 -23.12 4.07
CA ASP A 417 26.61 -22.93 2.70
C ASP A 417 25.50 -23.22 1.67
N LEU A 418 25.79 -22.90 0.42
CA LEU A 418 24.86 -23.10 -0.70
C LEU A 418 24.60 -24.58 -1.00
N ASP A 419 25.53 -25.48 -0.68
CA ASP A 419 25.38 -26.90 -0.98
C ASP A 419 24.30 -27.54 -0.10
N GLN A 420 24.28 -27.23 1.20
CA GLN A 420 23.20 -27.64 2.10
C GLN A 420 21.84 -27.05 1.68
N LEU A 421 21.82 -25.79 1.22
CA LEU A 421 20.61 -25.15 0.71
C LEU A 421 20.11 -25.86 -0.56
N CYS A 422 21.01 -26.21 -1.49
CA CYS A 422 20.69 -26.99 -2.67
C CYS A 422 20.11 -28.35 -2.31
N ASP A 423 20.70 -29.05 -1.33
CA ASP A 423 20.17 -30.32 -0.84
C ASP A 423 18.73 -30.18 -0.32
N CYS A 424 18.42 -29.08 0.39
CA CYS A 424 17.05 -28.79 0.84
C CYS A 424 16.08 -28.60 -0.34
N LEU A 425 16.46 -27.81 -1.36
CA LEU A 425 15.66 -27.64 -2.57
C LEU A 425 15.39 -28.98 -3.26
N ASP A 426 16.39 -29.84 -3.32
CA ASP A 426 16.32 -31.19 -3.86
C ASP A 426 15.39 -32.12 -3.06
N LYS A 427 15.23 -31.90 -1.75
CA LYS A 427 14.23 -32.60 -0.91
C LYS A 427 12.84 -32.04 -1.15
N ILE A 428 12.69 -30.72 -1.24
CA ILE A 428 11.42 -30.05 -1.57
C ILE A 428 10.88 -30.54 -2.91
N ALA A 429 11.72 -30.64 -3.94
CA ALA A 429 11.33 -31.09 -5.27
C ALA A 429 10.81 -32.55 -5.30
N ARG A 430 11.26 -33.38 -4.35
CA ARG A 430 10.92 -34.81 -4.28
C ARG A 430 9.83 -35.12 -3.26
N ASP A 431 9.41 -34.16 -2.44
CA ASP A 431 8.38 -34.37 -1.42
C ASP A 431 6.98 -34.34 -2.07
N PRO A 432 6.24 -35.47 -2.08
CA PRO A 432 4.93 -35.54 -2.72
C PRO A 432 3.85 -34.72 -2.00
N GLU A 433 4.07 -34.32 -0.75
CA GLU A 433 3.14 -33.49 0.02
C GLU A 433 3.41 -31.99 -0.16
N ILE A 434 4.50 -31.59 -0.82
CA ILE A 434 4.82 -30.18 -1.06
C ILE A 434 4.43 -29.81 -2.48
N GLN A 435 3.53 -28.84 -2.60
CA GLN A 435 3.21 -28.18 -3.86
C GLN A 435 3.83 -26.77 -3.88
N VAL A 436 4.88 -26.58 -4.68
CA VAL A 436 5.50 -25.26 -4.85
C VAL A 436 4.65 -24.41 -5.80
N LEU A 437 4.36 -23.18 -5.38
CA LEU A 437 3.58 -22.20 -6.15
C LEU A 437 4.46 -21.12 -6.77
N GLN A 438 5.37 -20.54 -5.98
CA GLN A 438 6.23 -19.46 -6.42
C GLN A 438 7.60 -19.57 -5.74
N ILE A 439 8.65 -19.23 -6.45
CA ILE A 439 10.00 -19.10 -5.89
C ILE A 439 10.54 -17.71 -6.21
N LYS A 440 10.95 -16.99 -5.17
CA LYS A 440 11.68 -15.72 -5.26
C LYS A 440 13.14 -15.99 -4.97
N ASN A 441 13.97 -15.98 -6.01
CA ASN A 441 15.39 -16.23 -5.90
C ASN A 441 16.16 -14.91 -5.80
N ARG A 442 16.43 -14.44 -4.58
CA ARG A 442 17.26 -13.24 -4.37
C ARG A 442 18.75 -13.54 -4.34
N LEU A 443 19.12 -14.83 -4.37
CA LEU A 443 20.48 -15.33 -4.59
C LEU A 443 20.79 -15.47 -6.10
N ASP A 444 19.99 -14.90 -6.98
CA ASP A 444 20.35 -14.83 -8.39
C ASP A 444 21.51 -13.85 -8.59
N PRO A 445 22.59 -14.22 -9.32
CA PRO A 445 23.66 -13.30 -9.70
C PRO A 445 23.18 -11.99 -10.34
N ASP A 446 22.05 -12.03 -11.04
CA ASP A 446 21.45 -10.91 -11.76
C ASP A 446 20.35 -10.18 -10.95
N PHE A 447 20.06 -10.63 -9.72
CA PHE A 447 19.07 -9.97 -8.86
C PHE A 447 19.59 -8.63 -8.33
N ASP A 448 18.87 -7.55 -8.61
CA ASP A 448 19.16 -6.22 -8.08
C ASP A 448 18.85 -6.16 -6.56
N SER A 449 19.90 -6.24 -5.75
CA SER A 449 19.81 -6.20 -4.28
C SER A 449 19.16 -4.91 -3.79
N LYS A 450 19.26 -3.80 -4.53
CA LYS A 450 18.68 -2.50 -4.14
C LYS A 450 17.17 -2.57 -3.97
N ILE A 451 16.50 -3.47 -4.70
CA ILE A 451 15.05 -3.66 -4.62
C ILE A 451 14.65 -4.25 -3.27
N SER A 452 15.52 -5.07 -2.70
CA SER A 452 15.31 -5.72 -1.41
C SER A 452 16.01 -5.03 -0.24
N GLY A 453 16.72 -3.92 -0.46
CA GLY A 453 17.58 -3.30 0.54
C GLY A 453 18.77 -4.19 0.95
N GLY A 454 19.25 -5.04 0.04
CA GLY A 454 20.34 -5.98 0.26
C GLY A 454 19.93 -7.41 0.58
N TYR A 455 18.67 -7.67 0.91
CA TYR A 455 18.25 -8.99 1.39
C TYR A 455 18.44 -10.10 0.34
N ARG A 456 19.21 -11.12 0.70
CA ARG A 456 19.50 -12.30 -0.12
C ARG A 456 18.94 -13.55 0.57
N ASP A 457 18.03 -14.26 -0.10
CA ASP A 457 17.44 -15.53 0.31
C ASP A 457 16.73 -16.20 -0.88
N VAL A 458 16.34 -17.47 -0.70
CA VAL A 458 15.36 -18.14 -1.56
C VAL A 458 14.05 -18.24 -0.78
N ALA A 459 13.04 -17.48 -1.16
CA ALA A 459 11.71 -17.56 -0.56
C ALA A 459 10.79 -18.39 -1.45
N ILE A 460 10.11 -19.38 -0.87
CA ILE A 460 9.26 -20.34 -1.56
C ILE A 460 7.85 -20.22 -0.99
N ASN A 461 6.90 -19.81 -1.83
CA ASN A 461 5.48 -19.95 -1.52
C ASN A 461 5.06 -21.37 -1.92
N LEU A 462 4.55 -22.14 -0.96
CA LEU A 462 4.15 -23.52 -1.16
C LEU A 462 2.87 -23.87 -0.39
N ARG A 463 2.27 -25.01 -0.74
CA ARG A 463 1.17 -25.64 -0.01
C ARG A 463 1.63 -26.99 0.51
N VAL A 464 1.11 -27.38 1.69
CA VAL A 464 1.26 -28.74 2.21
C VAL A 464 -0.02 -29.50 1.90
N VAL A 465 0.05 -30.43 0.94
CA VAL A 465 -1.07 -31.22 0.43
C VAL A 465 -0.93 -32.66 0.93
N SER A 466 -1.27 -32.88 2.20
CA SER A 466 -1.32 -34.21 2.81
C SER A 466 -2.77 -34.66 3.00
N ASP A 467 -2.97 -35.91 3.42
CA ASP A 467 -4.30 -36.37 3.84
C ASP A 467 -4.80 -35.62 5.08
N GLU A 468 -3.88 -35.18 5.96
CA GLU A 468 -4.21 -34.41 7.15
C GLU A 468 -4.72 -33.01 6.79
N THR A 469 -4.03 -32.30 5.89
CA THR A 469 -4.45 -30.95 5.49
C THR A 469 -5.76 -30.96 4.72
N ARG A 470 -5.99 -31.97 3.88
CA ARG A 470 -7.27 -32.22 3.19
C ARG A 470 -8.42 -32.48 4.17
N LYS A 471 -8.22 -33.35 5.17
CA LYS A 471 -9.22 -33.61 6.21
C LYS A 471 -9.57 -32.35 7.02
N LYS A 472 -8.60 -31.47 7.20
CA LYS A 472 -8.75 -30.20 7.93
C LYS A 472 -9.26 -29.05 7.04
N GLY A 473 -9.36 -29.23 5.72
CA GLY A 473 -9.78 -28.19 4.76
C GLY A 473 -8.81 -27.02 4.66
N VAL A 474 -7.51 -27.26 4.84
CA VAL A 474 -6.45 -26.23 4.84
C VAL A 474 -5.32 -26.51 3.83
N GLU A 475 -5.47 -27.52 2.98
CA GLU A 475 -4.51 -27.88 1.92
C GLU A 475 -4.29 -26.75 0.91
N GLY A 476 -5.24 -25.84 0.76
CA GLY A 476 -5.10 -24.65 -0.08
C GLY A 476 -4.22 -23.56 0.55
N HIS A 477 -3.98 -23.58 1.85
CA HIS A 477 -3.29 -22.48 2.55
C HIS A 477 -1.84 -22.34 2.06
N ILE A 478 -1.45 -21.11 1.72
CA ILE A 478 -0.11 -20.82 1.21
C ILE A 478 0.77 -20.48 2.40
N CYS A 479 1.89 -21.19 2.52
CA CYS A 479 2.93 -20.93 3.50
C CYS A 479 4.19 -20.40 2.79
N GLU A 480 4.93 -19.52 3.46
CA GLU A 480 6.23 -19.02 2.97
C GLU A 480 7.38 -19.75 3.69
N LEU A 481 8.25 -20.42 2.94
CA LEU A 481 9.50 -20.99 3.44
C LEU A 481 10.68 -20.15 2.94
N GLN A 482 11.47 -19.61 3.86
CA GLN A 482 12.69 -18.86 3.53
C GLN A 482 13.92 -19.75 3.76
N LEU A 483 14.75 -19.90 2.73
CA LEU A 483 16.05 -20.57 2.80
C LEU A 483 17.13 -19.49 2.77
N ILE A 484 17.92 -19.39 3.84
CA ILE A 484 18.81 -18.26 4.08
C ILE A 484 20.20 -18.78 4.44
N LEU A 485 21.27 -18.18 3.91
CA LEU A 485 22.62 -18.50 4.38
C LEU A 485 22.87 -17.84 5.74
N VAL A 486 23.66 -18.49 6.61
CA VAL A 486 24.01 -17.99 7.95
C VAL A 486 24.53 -16.56 7.88
N ASP A 487 25.42 -16.25 6.93
CA ASP A 487 26.06 -14.93 6.87
C ASP A 487 25.06 -13.83 6.43
N PHE A 488 24.14 -14.15 5.53
CA PHE A 488 23.03 -13.25 5.22
C PHE A 488 22.02 -13.12 6.35
N HIS A 489 21.77 -14.19 7.12
CA HIS A 489 20.86 -14.15 8.25
C HIS A 489 21.42 -13.27 9.38
N LYS A 490 22.73 -13.34 9.66
CA LYS A 490 23.40 -12.46 10.65
C LYS A 490 23.24 -10.98 10.34
N LEU A 491 23.22 -10.61 9.06
CA LEU A 491 23.01 -9.22 8.64
C LEU A 491 21.55 -8.74 8.81
N LYS A 492 20.58 -9.66 8.99
CA LYS A 492 19.17 -9.32 9.25
C LYS A 492 19.00 -8.87 10.72
N THR A 493 19.51 -7.70 11.05
CA THR A 493 19.28 -7.10 12.37
C THR A 493 17.81 -6.65 12.52
N LEU A 494 17.29 -6.60 13.75
CA LEU A 494 15.92 -6.13 14.01
C LEU A 494 15.69 -4.71 13.45
N GLU A 495 16.70 -3.84 13.59
CA GLU A 495 16.68 -2.48 13.05
C GLU A 495 16.76 -2.46 11.52
N GLY A 496 17.62 -3.29 10.93
CA GLY A 496 17.68 -3.50 9.48
C GLY A 496 16.35 -3.99 8.91
N HIS A 497 15.65 -4.87 9.62
CA HIS A 497 14.32 -5.35 9.22
C HIS A 497 13.27 -4.25 9.27
N LYS A 498 13.27 -3.42 10.32
CA LYS A 498 12.36 -2.26 10.43
C LYS A 498 12.59 -1.28 9.28
N ARG A 499 13.84 -0.95 8.98
CA ARG A 499 14.21 -0.07 7.85
C ARG A 499 13.80 -0.65 6.51
N TYR A 500 14.03 -1.94 6.27
CA TYR A 500 13.58 -2.63 5.07
C TYR A 500 12.04 -2.59 4.93
N VAL A 501 11.32 -2.86 6.01
CA VAL A 501 9.86 -2.80 6.02
C VAL A 501 9.36 -1.39 5.67
N GLN A 502 10.00 -0.35 6.22
CA GLN A 502 9.71 1.03 5.86
C GLN A 502 10.00 1.26 4.37
N PHE A 503 11.22 0.97 3.91
CA PHE A 503 11.63 1.12 2.52
C PHE A 503 10.66 0.49 1.53
N ARG A 504 10.26 -0.77 1.77
CA ARG A 504 9.30 -1.47 0.92
C ARG A 504 7.93 -0.78 0.93
N ASN A 505 7.42 -0.44 2.12
CA ASN A 505 6.12 0.23 2.22
C ASN A 505 6.12 1.58 1.48
N LEU A 506 7.26 2.27 1.36
CA LEU A 506 7.38 3.54 0.61
C LEU A 506 7.33 3.39 -0.91
N ARG A 507 7.66 2.20 -1.42
CA ARG A 507 7.63 1.90 -2.86
C ARG A 507 6.24 1.53 -3.35
N CYS A 508 5.37 1.08 -2.44
CA CYS A 508 4.05 0.54 -2.80
C CYS A 508 4.17 -0.60 -3.84
N GLU A 509 5.23 -1.43 -3.69
CA GLU A 509 5.59 -2.56 -4.56
C GLU A 509 5.56 -3.90 -3.80
#